data_AF-A0A9W6UE41-F1
#
_entry.id   AF-A0A9W6UE41-F1
#
_cell.length_a   1.000
_cell.length_b   1.000
_cell.length_c   1.000
_cell.angle_alpha   90.00
_cell.angle_beta   90.00
_cell.angle_gamma   90.00
#
_symmetry.space_group_name_H-M   'P 1'
#
loop_
_entity.id
_entity.type
_entity.pdbx_description
1 polymer ?
#
loop_
_entity_poly.entity_id
_entity_poly.type
_entity_poly.pdbx_seq_one_letter_code
_entity_poly.pdbx_strand_id
1 'polypeptide(L)'
;MSILLGWPSSLPVFDALTSMFEKDQSDTTFGFAMMSYKLEAEPVRPDTSLASTLHQRFFSITGSGLDFLNGSHTRMMTLTGSNTTPVQFQIQVHNGNQSTTANASWIGNITNNDLRFGVNNSTSMILTTTGRLGLGTTSPSAPLHVPGSNSFVFGAGGTTVYRLRTDSGATESALGPITYSVAGIFGGYIACTAMAMTSDRRLKRNIEACPLERIKRLYDNCEVVLYDWIESENRPGQEVGLIAQDLVSAHLTDLISVFYRDDIQEGEDPSLEPAKTQLNVDYSRIAAYNMKMIQHLLDRIEELEAKVSSLI
;
A
#
# COMPACT_ATOMS: atom_id res chain seq x y z
N MET A 1 -47.08 -94.26 19.53
CA MET A 1 -45.65 -94.57 19.76
C MET A 1 -45.04 -93.41 20.54
N SER A 2 -44.76 -93.65 21.83
CA SER A 2 -43.84 -92.91 22.76
C SER A 2 -43.69 -91.37 22.61
N ILE A 3 -44.32 -90.50 23.41
CA ILE A 3 -44.04 -90.09 24.84
C ILE A 3 -42.67 -89.36 24.95
N LEU A 4 -42.53 -88.08 25.31
CA LEU A 4 -42.59 -87.40 26.64
C LEU A 4 -42.53 -85.87 26.41
N LEU A 5 -43.48 -85.00 26.75
CA LEU A 5 -43.84 -84.39 28.06
C LEU A 5 -42.68 -83.97 28.98
N GLY A 6 -42.54 -82.65 29.20
CA GLY A 6 -41.83 -82.06 30.34
C GLY A 6 -41.33 -80.63 30.12
N TRP A 7 -42.14 -79.61 30.42
CA TRP A 7 -41.65 -78.27 30.82
C TRP A 7 -41.78 -78.18 32.35
N PRO A 8 -40.94 -77.38 33.05
CA PRO A 8 -41.44 -76.04 33.38
C PRO A 8 -40.40 -74.91 33.38
N SER A 9 -40.96 -73.70 33.16
CA SER A 9 -40.63 -72.40 33.77
C SER A 9 -39.25 -71.77 33.53
N SER A 10 -39.13 -70.96 32.48
CA SER A 10 -39.12 -69.48 32.57
C SER A 10 -38.68 -68.87 31.23
N LEU A 11 -39.54 -68.04 30.65
CA LEU A 11 -39.19 -67.00 29.66
C LEU A 11 -39.32 -65.65 30.40
N PRO A 12 -38.66 -64.53 30.01
CA PRO A 12 -38.26 -64.22 28.63
C PRO A 12 -36.93 -63.42 28.45
N VAL A 13 -36.48 -63.34 27.20
CA VAL A 13 -36.08 -62.11 26.45
C VAL A 13 -35.53 -60.90 27.24
N PHE A 14 -34.35 -60.41 26.83
CA PHE A 14 -33.67 -59.14 27.16
C PHE A 14 -32.98 -59.04 28.53
N ASP A 15 -31.64 -59.14 28.55
CA ASP A 15 -30.84 -58.41 29.55
C ASP A 15 -29.36 -58.26 29.12
N ALA A 16 -29.09 -57.17 28.40
CA ALA A 16 -27.77 -56.53 28.34
C ALA A 16 -27.96 -55.00 28.20
N LEU A 17 -28.97 -54.46 28.91
CA LEU A 17 -29.31 -53.04 28.92
C LEU A 17 -29.73 -52.58 30.32
N THR A 18 -29.15 -53.18 31.35
CA THR A 18 -29.40 -52.85 32.75
C THR A 18 -28.08 -52.67 33.50
N SER A 19 -27.35 -51.61 33.17
CA SER A 19 -26.42 -50.96 34.11
C SER A 19 -26.46 -49.43 34.01
N MET A 20 -27.59 -48.88 33.52
CA MET A 20 -27.90 -47.47 33.68
C MET A 20 -28.70 -47.27 34.97
N PHE A 21 -28.17 -46.38 35.83
CA PHE A 21 -28.73 -45.85 37.07
C PHE A 21 -28.58 -46.70 38.33
N GLU A 22 -27.39 -46.61 38.94
CA GLU A 22 -27.30 -46.49 40.39
C GLU A 22 -26.75 -45.10 40.70
N LYS A 23 -27.66 -44.22 41.14
CA LYS A 23 -27.37 -42.87 41.60
C LYS A 23 -26.92 -43.00 43.04
N ASP A 24 -25.61 -43.03 43.29
CA ASP A 24 -25.09 -42.71 44.61
C ASP A 24 -24.55 -41.27 44.63
N GLN A 25 -25.09 -40.50 45.57
CA GLN A 25 -24.86 -39.07 45.76
C GLN A 25 -23.84 -38.90 46.87
N SER A 26 -22.55 -39.01 46.57
CA SER A 26 -21.47 -38.39 47.36
C SER A 26 -20.11 -38.56 46.68
N ASP A 27 -19.83 -37.74 45.66
CA ASP A 27 -18.48 -37.19 45.50
C ASP A 27 -18.47 -36.05 44.47
N THR A 28 -18.38 -34.83 44.97
CA THR A 28 -18.17 -33.62 44.16
C THR A 28 -16.71 -33.53 43.72
N THR A 29 -16.39 -34.14 42.57
CA THR A 29 -15.20 -33.78 41.78
C THR A 29 -15.63 -33.61 40.32
N PHE A 30 -15.79 -32.37 39.87
CA PHE A 30 -16.03 -32.05 38.45
C PHE A 30 -14.76 -32.35 37.65
N GLY A 31 -14.63 -33.57 37.15
CA GLY A 31 -13.61 -33.92 36.17
C GLY A 31 -13.93 -33.26 34.83
N PHE A 32 -13.11 -32.28 34.42
CA PHE A 32 -13.09 -31.83 33.03
C PHE A 32 -12.77 -33.02 32.13
N ALA A 33 -13.74 -33.47 31.34
CA ALA A 33 -13.46 -34.34 30.21
C ALA A 33 -12.67 -33.52 29.17
N MET A 34 -11.34 -33.55 29.29
CA MET A 34 -10.46 -33.22 28.17
C MET A 34 -10.78 -34.23 27.05
N MET A 35 -11.56 -33.78 26.07
CA MET A 35 -11.72 -34.50 24.82
C MET A 35 -10.38 -34.42 24.08
N SER A 36 -9.49 -35.36 24.40
CA SER A 36 -8.27 -35.60 23.64
C SER A 36 -8.69 -36.08 22.26
N TYR A 37 -8.66 -35.21 21.25
CA TYR A 37 -8.70 -35.66 19.87
C TYR A 37 -7.45 -36.50 19.63
N LYS A 38 -7.65 -37.80 19.49
CA LYS A 38 -6.64 -38.72 18.98
C LYS A 38 -6.44 -38.33 17.52
N LEU A 39 -5.35 -37.62 17.23
CA LEU A 39 -4.90 -37.44 15.85
C LEU A 39 -4.42 -38.82 15.40
N GLU A 40 -5.30 -39.60 14.78
CA GLU A 40 -4.87 -40.80 14.07
C GLU A 40 -4.13 -40.31 12.83
N ALA A 41 -2.84 -40.05 13.02
CA ALA A 41 -1.91 -40.05 11.90
C ALA A 41 -1.93 -41.48 11.37
N GLU A 42 -2.69 -41.70 10.30
CA GLU A 42 -2.42 -42.80 9.38
C GLU A 42 -0.90 -42.85 9.17
N PRO A 43 -0.24 -44.01 9.29
CA PRO A 43 1.18 -44.10 9.06
C PRO A 43 1.45 -43.50 7.68
N VAL A 44 2.23 -42.42 7.67
CA VAL A 44 2.70 -41.76 6.45
C VAL A 44 3.13 -42.88 5.51
N ARG A 45 2.40 -43.09 4.42
CA ARG A 45 2.91 -43.92 3.34
C ARG A 45 4.20 -43.23 2.94
N PRO A 46 5.39 -43.82 3.14
CA PRO A 46 6.59 -43.25 2.56
C PRO A 46 6.29 -43.23 1.07
N ASP A 47 6.26 -42.05 0.48
CA ASP A 47 6.35 -41.91 -0.95
C ASP A 47 7.61 -42.67 -1.37
N THR A 48 7.44 -43.84 -1.96
CA THR A 48 8.54 -44.68 -2.44
C THR A 48 9.10 -44.17 -3.77
N SER A 49 8.79 -42.94 -4.19
CA SER A 49 9.58 -42.23 -5.19
C SER A 49 10.65 -41.39 -4.48
N LEU A 50 11.88 -41.94 -4.51
CA LEU A 50 13.11 -41.20 -4.25
C LEU A 50 13.21 -40.02 -5.22
N ALA A 51 12.61 -38.88 -4.86
CA ALA A 51 12.95 -37.61 -5.49
C ALA A 51 14.38 -37.26 -5.05
N SER A 52 15.33 -37.34 -5.97
CA SER A 52 16.78 -37.16 -5.79
C SER A 52 17.21 -35.71 -5.49
N THR A 53 16.35 -34.90 -4.86
CA THR A 53 16.65 -33.52 -4.48
C THR A 53 16.01 -33.21 -3.13
N LEU A 54 16.80 -32.62 -2.22
CA LEU A 54 16.40 -32.21 -0.87
C LEU A 54 15.14 -31.32 -0.92
N HIS A 55 13.96 -31.89 -0.77
CA HIS A 55 12.75 -31.11 -0.51
C HIS A 55 12.61 -30.97 1.00
N GLN A 56 13.13 -29.87 1.54
CA GLN A 56 12.86 -29.46 2.92
C GLN A 56 11.38 -29.04 3.04
N ARG A 57 10.47 -30.00 3.19
CA ARG A 57 9.05 -29.72 3.50
C ARG A 57 8.81 -30.03 4.97
N PHE A 58 8.65 -28.99 5.77
CA PHE A 58 8.40 -29.14 7.21
C PHE A 58 6.92 -29.42 7.55
N PHE A 59 5.98 -29.08 6.66
CA PHE A 59 4.56 -29.42 6.74
C PHE A 59 3.89 -29.24 5.36
N SER A 60 3.07 -30.19 4.91
CA SER A 60 2.38 -30.13 3.61
C SER A 60 0.93 -30.57 3.74
N ILE A 61 0.00 -29.75 3.24
CA ILE A 61 -1.40 -30.09 3.09
C ILE A 61 -1.71 -30.20 1.60
N THR A 62 -2.30 -31.32 1.19
CA THR A 62 -2.82 -31.54 -0.17
C THR A 62 -4.30 -31.85 -0.04
N GLY A 63 -5.16 -31.03 -0.63
CA GLY A 63 -6.59 -31.28 -0.67
C GLY A 63 -6.97 -32.16 -1.87
N SER A 64 -8.03 -32.95 -1.72
CA SER A 64 -8.64 -33.69 -2.83
C SER A 64 -9.26 -32.71 -3.82
N GLY A 65 -8.90 -32.80 -5.10
CA GLY A 65 -9.49 -31.97 -6.17
C GLY A 65 -10.95 -32.30 -6.50
N LEU A 66 -11.58 -33.24 -5.77
CA LEU A 66 -12.97 -33.67 -5.93
C LEU A 66 -13.85 -33.28 -4.72
N ASP A 67 -13.25 -33.13 -3.53
CA ASP A 67 -13.95 -32.78 -2.29
C ASP A 67 -13.61 -31.35 -1.87
N PHE A 68 -14.55 -30.65 -1.21
CA PHE A 68 -14.35 -29.27 -0.73
C PHE A 68 -14.07 -28.22 -1.83
N LEU A 69 -14.62 -28.43 -3.03
CA LEU A 69 -14.44 -27.54 -4.20
C LEU A 69 -15.24 -26.22 -4.13
N ASN A 70 -14.57 -25.12 -4.46
CA ASN A 70 -15.17 -23.83 -4.79
C ASN A 70 -14.87 -23.50 -6.26
N GLY A 71 -15.74 -23.95 -7.17
CA GLY A 71 -15.41 -23.95 -8.59
C GLY A 71 -14.11 -24.74 -8.83
N SER A 72 -13.13 -24.12 -9.48
CA SER A 72 -11.82 -24.73 -9.78
C SER A 72 -10.81 -24.69 -8.63
N HIS A 73 -11.19 -24.24 -7.43
CA HIS A 73 -10.29 -24.17 -6.27
C HIS A 73 -10.64 -25.22 -5.22
N THR A 74 -9.63 -25.93 -4.72
CA THR A 74 -9.76 -26.77 -3.52
C THR A 74 -9.57 -25.92 -2.27
N ARG A 75 -10.49 -26.02 -1.32
CA ARG A 75 -10.36 -25.37 -0.01
C ARG A 75 -9.32 -26.11 0.82
N MET A 76 -8.17 -25.48 1.04
CA MET A 76 -7.04 -26.08 1.76
C MET A 76 -7.18 -25.91 3.27
N MET A 77 -7.73 -24.77 3.69
CA MET A 77 -7.90 -24.41 5.10
C MET A 77 -9.15 -23.55 5.26
N THR A 78 -9.96 -23.87 6.25
CA THR A 78 -11.13 -23.05 6.65
C THR A 78 -11.02 -22.73 8.13
N LEU A 79 -11.04 -21.44 8.45
CA LEU A 79 -11.12 -20.91 9.81
C LEU A 79 -12.50 -20.30 10.01
N THR A 80 -13.17 -20.64 11.10
CA THR A 80 -14.56 -20.27 11.34
C THR A 80 -14.73 -19.90 12.81
N GLY A 81 -15.44 -18.80 13.07
CA GLY A 81 -15.82 -18.42 14.43
C GLY A 81 -16.91 -19.34 15.01
N SER A 82 -17.15 -19.27 16.31
CA SER A 82 -18.19 -20.06 16.99
C SER A 82 -19.59 -19.42 16.98
N ASN A 83 -19.79 -18.37 16.17
CA ASN A 83 -21.08 -17.69 16.03
C ASN A 83 -22.08 -18.57 15.23
N THR A 84 -23.39 -18.34 15.38
CA THR A 84 -24.46 -19.01 14.62
C THR A 84 -24.36 -18.77 13.11
N THR A 85 -23.88 -17.59 12.70
CA THR A 85 -23.54 -17.26 11.30
C THR A 85 -22.09 -16.79 11.26
N PRO A 86 -21.13 -17.71 11.27
CA PRO A 86 -19.76 -17.35 11.54
C PRO A 86 -19.08 -16.73 10.32
N VAL A 87 -18.17 -15.79 10.57
CA VAL A 87 -17.23 -15.34 9.53
C VAL A 87 -16.34 -16.52 9.16
N GLN A 88 -16.16 -16.74 7.87
CA GLN A 88 -15.36 -17.85 7.35
C GLN A 88 -14.21 -17.33 6.50
N PHE A 89 -13.00 -17.51 6.99
CA PHE A 89 -11.76 -17.23 6.29
C PHE A 89 -11.23 -18.52 5.64
N GLN A 90 -10.74 -18.44 4.42
CA GLN A 90 -10.21 -19.58 3.69
C GLN A 90 -8.91 -19.28 2.94
N ILE A 91 -8.10 -20.32 2.82
CA ILE A 91 -7.03 -20.43 1.84
C ILE A 91 -7.45 -21.53 0.86
N GLN A 92 -7.44 -21.22 -0.42
CA GLN A 92 -7.84 -22.12 -1.50
C GLN A 92 -6.74 -22.18 -2.55
N VAL A 93 -6.58 -23.32 -3.22
CA VAL A 93 -5.58 -23.53 -4.28
C VAL A 93 -6.28 -24.03 -5.53
N HIS A 94 -5.95 -23.45 -6.68
CA HIS A 94 -6.54 -23.86 -7.96
C HIS A 94 -6.10 -25.28 -8.37
N ASN A 95 -7.02 -26.07 -8.94
CA ASN A 95 -6.81 -27.48 -9.32
C ASN A 95 -6.19 -27.69 -10.71
N GLY A 96 -6.08 -26.61 -11.48
CA GLY A 96 -5.44 -26.60 -12.80
C GLY A 96 -3.93 -26.72 -12.73
N ASN A 97 -3.32 -27.05 -13.87
CA ASN A 97 -1.87 -27.27 -13.99
C ASN A 97 -1.05 -25.99 -13.73
N GLN A 98 0.24 -26.13 -13.39
CA GLN A 98 1.20 -25.03 -13.19
C GLN A 98 1.64 -24.39 -14.52
N SER A 99 0.69 -23.98 -15.36
CA SER A 99 0.95 -23.50 -16.72
C SER A 99 0.39 -22.11 -17.01
N THR A 100 -0.42 -21.55 -16.11
CA THR A 100 -1.00 -20.20 -16.28
C THR A 100 -1.06 -19.46 -14.96
N THR A 101 -0.99 -18.12 -15.02
CA THR A 101 -1.15 -17.24 -13.84
C THR A 101 -2.59 -17.20 -13.32
N ALA A 102 -3.58 -17.67 -14.11
CA ALA A 102 -4.97 -17.78 -13.69
C ALA A 102 -5.20 -18.93 -12.69
N ASN A 103 -4.35 -19.97 -12.74
CA ASN A 103 -4.39 -21.08 -11.79
C ASN A 103 -3.68 -20.69 -10.48
N ALA A 104 -4.25 -19.70 -9.78
CA ALA A 104 -3.64 -19.06 -8.61
C ALA A 104 -4.13 -19.65 -7.27
N SER A 105 -3.42 -19.33 -6.20
CA SER A 105 -3.96 -19.51 -4.84
C SER A 105 -4.84 -18.31 -4.48
N TRP A 106 -5.87 -18.56 -3.69
CA TRP A 106 -6.81 -17.54 -3.20
C TRP A 106 -6.78 -17.49 -1.68
N ILE A 107 -6.85 -16.28 -1.13
CA ILE A 107 -6.87 -16.01 0.31
C ILE A 107 -7.92 -14.94 0.60
N GLY A 108 -8.83 -15.20 1.54
CA GLY A 108 -9.86 -14.22 1.88
C GLY A 108 -11.01 -14.77 2.70
N ASN A 109 -12.03 -13.94 2.89
CA ASN A 109 -13.30 -14.36 3.48
C ASN A 109 -14.25 -14.85 2.38
N ILE A 110 -14.91 -15.98 2.60
CA ILE A 110 -16.01 -16.43 1.73
C ILE A 110 -17.37 -15.84 2.15
N THR A 111 -17.45 -15.31 3.38
CA THR A 111 -18.57 -14.52 3.85
C THR A 111 -18.40 -13.06 3.42
N ASN A 112 -19.49 -12.29 3.43
CA ASN A 112 -19.51 -10.87 3.06
C ASN A 112 -18.90 -10.00 4.18
N ASN A 113 -17.60 -10.19 4.44
CA ASN A 113 -16.84 -9.47 5.46
C ASN A 113 -15.50 -9.01 4.89
N ASP A 114 -15.05 -7.83 5.32
CA ASP A 114 -13.77 -7.27 4.89
C ASP A 114 -12.59 -8.18 5.26
N LEU A 115 -11.60 -8.28 4.38
CA LEU A 115 -10.32 -8.88 4.69
C LEU A 115 -9.43 -7.82 5.34
N ARG A 116 -8.92 -8.09 6.55
CA ARG A 116 -8.13 -7.14 7.33
C ARG A 116 -6.76 -7.72 7.66
N PHE A 117 -5.75 -6.87 7.56
CA PHE A 117 -4.40 -7.13 8.03
C PHE A 117 -4.09 -6.14 9.13
N GLY A 118 -3.56 -6.64 10.25
CA GLY A 118 -3.38 -5.85 11.44
C GLY A 118 -2.06 -6.08 12.14
N VAL A 119 -1.61 -5.05 12.84
CA VAL A 119 -0.44 -5.07 13.71
C VAL A 119 -0.88 -4.49 15.05
N ASN A 120 -0.43 -5.09 16.16
CA ASN A 120 -0.78 -4.65 17.52
C ASN A 120 -2.31 -4.53 17.74
N ASN A 121 -3.08 -5.54 17.33
CA ASN A 121 -4.54 -5.59 17.45
C ASN A 121 -5.29 -4.40 16.78
N SER A 122 -4.67 -3.74 15.80
CA SER A 122 -5.27 -2.65 15.00
C SER A 122 -5.24 -3.00 13.51
N THR A 123 -6.21 -2.50 12.74
CA THR A 123 -6.27 -2.72 11.28
C THR A 123 -5.34 -1.74 10.57
N SER A 124 -4.31 -2.25 9.90
CA SER A 124 -3.36 -1.45 9.11
C SER A 124 -3.72 -1.41 7.63
N MET A 125 -4.24 -2.52 7.09
CA MET A 125 -4.71 -2.64 5.71
C MET A 125 -6.06 -3.35 5.68
N ILE A 126 -6.96 -2.88 4.81
CA ILE A 126 -8.29 -3.47 4.61
C ILE A 126 -8.60 -3.61 3.13
N LEU A 127 -9.12 -4.76 2.73
CA LEU A 127 -9.83 -4.94 1.48
C LEU A 127 -11.31 -5.12 1.81
N THR A 128 -12.11 -4.11 1.50
CA THR A 128 -13.54 -4.12 1.80
C THR A 128 -14.28 -5.10 0.90
N THR A 129 -15.48 -5.51 1.32
CA THR A 129 -16.38 -6.33 0.48
C THR A 129 -16.74 -5.70 -0.86
N THR A 130 -16.64 -4.36 -0.97
CA THR A 130 -16.84 -3.60 -2.21
C THR A 130 -15.60 -3.52 -3.11
N GLY A 131 -14.51 -4.20 -2.75
CA GLY A 131 -13.28 -4.23 -3.54
C GLY A 131 -12.37 -3.01 -3.39
N ARG A 132 -12.55 -2.22 -2.32
CA ARG A 132 -11.70 -1.05 -2.04
C ARG A 132 -10.59 -1.39 -1.04
N LEU A 133 -9.36 -0.99 -1.37
CA LEU A 133 -8.16 -1.12 -0.56
C LEU A 133 -7.92 0.16 0.25
N GLY A 134 -7.90 0.02 1.58
CA GLY A 134 -7.51 1.08 2.51
C GLY A 134 -6.16 0.77 3.16
N LEU A 135 -5.26 1.76 3.21
CA LEU A 135 -4.02 1.71 3.96
C LEU A 135 -4.06 2.81 5.03
N GLY A 136 -4.07 2.42 6.31
CA GLY A 136 -4.24 3.35 7.43
C GLY A 136 -5.67 3.91 7.57
N THR A 137 -6.67 3.31 6.93
CA THR A 137 -8.08 3.66 7.08
C THR A 137 -8.98 2.44 6.98
N THR A 138 -10.03 2.41 7.80
CA THR A 138 -11.07 1.36 7.76
C THR A 138 -12.24 1.71 6.84
N SER A 139 -12.26 2.92 6.27
CA SER A 139 -13.37 3.43 5.47
C SER A 139 -12.85 4.08 4.17
N PRO A 140 -12.34 3.28 3.21
CA PRO A 140 -11.83 3.81 1.95
C PRO A 140 -12.93 4.45 1.09
N SER A 141 -12.73 5.72 0.70
CA SER A 141 -13.66 6.47 -0.15
C SER A 141 -13.44 6.25 -1.65
N ALA A 142 -12.28 5.66 -2.02
CA ALA A 142 -11.87 5.34 -3.38
C ALA A 142 -11.36 3.89 -3.45
N PRO A 143 -11.18 3.30 -4.66
CA PRO A 143 -10.62 1.95 -4.82
C PRO A 143 -9.28 1.74 -4.12
N LEU A 144 -8.45 2.79 -4.05
CA LEU A 144 -7.28 2.87 -3.19
C LEU A 144 -7.40 4.15 -2.36
N HIS A 145 -7.38 4.04 -1.03
CA HIS A 145 -7.39 5.20 -0.14
C HIS A 145 -6.24 5.10 0.88
N VAL A 146 -5.35 6.09 0.83
CA VAL A 146 -4.20 6.23 1.73
C VAL A 146 -4.26 7.64 2.33
N PRO A 147 -4.98 7.85 3.46
CA PRO A 147 -5.09 9.17 4.06
C PRO A 147 -3.85 9.55 4.89
N GLY A 148 -3.07 8.56 5.32
CA GLY A 148 -1.84 8.78 6.05
C GLY A 148 -0.70 9.19 5.13
N SER A 149 0.25 9.94 5.70
CA SER A 149 1.54 10.22 5.09
C SER A 149 2.64 9.94 6.11
N ASN A 150 3.79 9.48 5.64
CA ASN A 150 4.97 9.36 6.49
C ASN A 150 5.89 10.55 6.28
N SER A 151 6.41 11.06 7.38
CA SER A 151 7.45 12.08 7.41
C SER A 151 8.77 11.47 6.98
N PHE A 152 9.34 11.99 5.89
CA PHE A 152 10.69 11.68 5.45
C PHE A 152 11.58 12.87 5.78
N VAL A 153 12.70 12.58 6.45
CA VAL A 153 13.68 13.58 6.89
C VAL A 153 14.86 13.60 5.92
N PHE A 154 15.15 14.76 5.35
CA PHE A 154 16.27 15.01 4.45
C PHE A 154 17.35 15.83 5.14
N GLY A 155 18.64 15.58 4.86
CA GLY A 155 19.73 16.45 5.34
C GLY A 155 20.10 16.29 6.81
N ALA A 156 19.96 15.09 7.39
CA ALA A 156 20.46 14.80 8.73
C ALA A 156 21.99 14.99 8.79
N GLY A 157 22.44 16.19 9.14
CA GLY A 157 23.86 16.57 9.25
C GLY A 157 24.37 17.63 8.26
N GLY A 158 23.54 18.17 7.36
CA GLY A 158 23.96 19.14 6.33
C GLY A 158 23.32 20.52 6.45
N THR A 159 24.06 21.57 6.08
CA THR A 159 23.60 22.96 5.95
C THR A 159 23.10 23.22 4.53
N THR A 160 21.94 22.67 4.16
CA THR A 160 21.30 22.98 2.86
C THR A 160 19.90 23.54 3.10
N VAL A 161 19.59 24.68 2.48
CA VAL A 161 18.28 25.33 2.60
C VAL A 161 17.33 24.72 1.56
N TYR A 162 16.34 23.95 2.01
CA TYR A 162 15.23 23.53 1.15
C TYR A 162 13.94 24.29 1.52
N ARG A 163 12.99 24.34 0.57
CA ARG A 163 11.73 25.08 0.75
C ARG A 163 10.55 24.20 0.33
N LEU A 164 10.15 23.31 1.23
CA LEU A 164 9.03 22.39 1.01
C LEU A 164 7.84 22.78 1.90
N ARG A 165 6.63 22.49 1.42
CA ARG A 165 5.42 22.61 2.25
C ARG A 165 5.41 21.40 3.19
N THR A 166 5.60 21.65 4.48
CA THR A 166 5.51 20.61 5.50
C THR A 166 4.04 20.36 5.88
N ASP A 167 3.80 19.28 6.61
CA ASP A 167 2.51 18.91 7.20
C ASP A 167 1.95 19.99 8.15
N SER A 168 2.81 20.82 8.74
CA SER A 168 2.44 21.99 9.55
C SER A 168 1.83 23.14 8.73
N GLY A 169 1.81 23.02 7.39
CA GLY A 169 1.33 24.07 6.49
C GLY A 169 2.28 25.28 6.40
N ALA A 170 3.44 25.20 7.06
CA ALA A 170 4.52 26.14 6.88
C ALA A 170 5.34 25.75 5.63
N THR A 171 5.76 26.76 4.89
CA THR A 171 6.89 26.59 3.98
C THR A 171 8.14 26.87 4.81
N GLU A 172 8.70 25.83 5.40
CA GLU A 172 9.88 25.96 6.25
C GLU A 172 11.10 26.19 5.36
N SER A 173 11.80 27.29 5.60
CA SER A 173 13.19 27.49 5.18
C SER A 173 14.01 27.35 6.45
N ALA A 174 14.49 26.15 6.73
CA ALA A 174 15.30 25.88 7.91
C ALA A 174 16.72 25.49 7.49
N LEU A 175 17.71 25.99 8.23
CA LEU A 175 19.06 25.43 8.24
C LEU A 175 19.00 24.14 9.06
N GLY A 176 19.02 22.99 8.39
CA GLY A 176 18.92 21.69 9.04
C GLY A 176 17.92 20.76 8.35
N PRO A 177 17.67 19.58 8.94
CA PRO A 177 16.93 18.54 8.25
C PRO A 177 15.49 18.96 7.96
N ILE A 178 15.04 18.75 6.71
CA ILE A 178 13.67 19.09 6.29
C ILE A 178 12.82 17.83 6.28
N THR A 179 11.65 17.94 6.92
CA THR A 179 10.68 16.86 7.02
C THR A 179 9.54 17.12 6.05
N TYR A 180 9.26 16.20 5.14
CA TYR A 180 8.04 16.28 4.32
C TYR A 180 7.25 14.97 4.32
N SER A 181 5.96 15.10 4.10
CA SER A 181 5.00 14.00 4.23
C SER A 181 4.68 13.39 2.85
N VAL A 182 4.85 12.08 2.71
CA VAL A 182 4.54 11.33 1.48
C VAL A 182 3.57 10.19 1.79
N ALA A 183 2.53 10.06 0.97
CA ALA A 183 1.59 8.93 1.04
C ALA A 183 2.00 7.76 0.11
N GLY A 184 2.75 8.02 -0.97
CA GLY A 184 3.28 7.00 -1.88
C GLY A 184 4.47 7.47 -2.71
N ILE A 185 5.40 6.56 -3.01
CA ILE A 185 6.59 6.77 -3.85
C ILE A 185 6.46 5.86 -5.07
N PHE A 186 6.59 6.41 -6.27
CA PHE A 186 6.45 5.69 -7.53
C PHE A 186 7.75 5.77 -8.34
N GLY A 187 8.32 4.64 -8.72
CA GLY A 187 9.55 4.57 -9.53
C GLY A 187 9.34 4.74 -11.04
N GLY A 188 8.16 5.20 -11.46
CA GLY A 188 7.79 5.32 -12.87
C GLY A 188 6.59 6.25 -13.08
N TYR A 189 6.12 6.32 -14.33
CA TYR A 189 5.05 7.23 -14.71
C TYR A 189 3.75 6.98 -13.94
N ILE A 190 3.13 8.07 -13.49
CA ILE A 190 1.77 8.06 -12.97
C ILE A 190 0.83 8.46 -14.12
N ALA A 191 0.19 7.47 -14.74
CA ALA A 191 -0.83 7.71 -15.75
C ALA A 191 -2.17 8.02 -15.08
N CYS A 192 -2.66 9.25 -15.25
CA CYS A 192 -3.96 9.68 -14.75
C CYS A 192 -4.60 10.72 -15.68
N THR A 193 -5.92 10.85 -15.63
CA THR A 193 -6.63 11.85 -16.44
C THR A 193 -6.41 13.28 -15.92
N ALA A 194 -6.34 13.45 -14.60
CA ALA A 194 -6.13 14.75 -13.97
C ALA A 194 -5.64 14.58 -12.52
N MET A 195 -4.90 15.58 -12.03
CA MET A 195 -4.49 15.71 -10.63
C MET A 195 -5.23 16.87 -9.97
N ALA A 196 -5.78 16.65 -8.78
CA ALA A 196 -6.45 17.70 -8.01
C ALA A 196 -5.44 18.42 -7.11
N MET A 197 -5.17 19.71 -7.40
CA MET A 197 -4.29 20.57 -6.60
C MET A 197 -5.12 21.55 -5.77
N THR A 198 -5.30 21.28 -4.48
CA THR A 198 -6.17 22.09 -3.61
C THR A 198 -5.56 23.45 -3.29
N SER A 199 -6.35 24.52 -3.42
CA SER A 199 -5.86 25.91 -3.27
C SER A 199 -6.89 26.82 -2.57
N ASP A 200 -7.76 26.24 -1.73
CA ASP A 200 -8.87 26.95 -1.08
C ASP A 200 -8.40 28.14 -0.23
N ARG A 201 -9.02 29.31 -0.43
CA ARG A 201 -8.68 30.55 0.28
C ARG A 201 -8.85 30.44 1.80
N ARG A 202 -9.82 29.64 2.27
CA ARG A 202 -10.11 29.47 3.71
C ARG A 202 -8.99 28.77 4.46
N LEU A 203 -8.11 28.07 3.74
CA LEU A 203 -6.96 27.34 4.28
C LEU A 203 -5.66 28.16 4.18
N LYS A 204 -5.75 29.46 3.90
CA LYS A 204 -4.62 30.36 3.68
C LYS A 204 -4.76 31.62 4.55
N ARG A 205 -3.63 32.15 4.98
CA ARG A 205 -3.50 33.40 5.74
C ARG A 205 -2.40 34.26 5.12
N ASN A 206 -2.39 35.56 5.43
CA ASN A 206 -1.38 36.52 4.93
C ASN A 206 -1.24 36.48 3.40
N ILE A 207 -2.37 36.59 2.70
CA ILE A 207 -2.40 36.55 1.23
C ILE A 207 -2.06 37.95 0.71
N GLU A 208 -0.87 38.08 0.15
CA GLU A 208 -0.34 39.33 -0.41
C GLU A 208 0.03 39.15 -1.89
N ALA A 209 0.10 40.25 -2.64
CA ALA A 209 0.53 40.21 -4.04
C ALA A 209 2.02 39.84 -4.13
N CYS A 210 2.37 38.92 -5.03
CA CYS A 210 3.76 38.54 -5.25
C CYS A 210 4.56 39.71 -5.85
N PRO A 211 5.69 40.13 -5.24
CA PRO A 211 6.55 41.16 -5.80
C PRO A 211 7.10 40.76 -7.16
N LEU A 212 7.07 41.68 -8.14
CA LEU A 212 7.53 41.42 -9.49
C LEU A 212 9.01 41.00 -9.52
N GLU A 213 9.85 41.63 -8.69
CA GLU A 213 11.29 41.31 -8.59
C GLU A 213 11.57 39.83 -8.26
N ARG A 214 10.65 39.17 -7.53
CA ARG A 214 10.78 37.72 -7.29
C ARG A 214 10.56 36.92 -8.57
N ILE A 215 9.56 37.32 -9.35
CA ILE A 215 9.17 36.64 -10.59
C ILE A 215 10.23 36.84 -11.68
N LYS A 216 10.77 38.06 -11.81
CA LYS A 216 11.77 38.41 -12.83
C LYS A 216 13.04 37.58 -12.75
N ARG A 217 13.45 37.13 -11.54
CA ARG A 217 14.63 36.27 -11.36
C ARG A 217 14.62 35.02 -12.24
N LEU A 218 13.44 34.44 -12.48
CA LEU A 218 13.28 33.27 -13.33
C LEU A 218 13.62 33.59 -14.79
N TYR A 219 13.21 34.75 -15.28
CA TYR A 219 13.41 35.15 -16.67
C TYR A 219 14.79 35.78 -16.90
N ASP A 220 15.34 36.43 -15.87
CA ASP A 220 16.61 37.15 -15.97
C ASP A 220 17.81 36.21 -15.76
N ASN A 221 17.67 35.14 -14.97
CA ASN A 221 18.81 34.29 -14.55
C ASN A 221 18.67 32.80 -14.91
N CYS A 222 17.57 32.36 -15.53
CA CYS A 222 17.39 30.97 -15.92
C CYS A 222 17.08 30.88 -17.42
N GLU A 223 17.66 29.88 -18.08
CA GLU A 223 17.51 29.66 -19.52
C GLU A 223 16.76 28.35 -19.80
N VAL A 224 15.90 28.36 -20.82
CA VAL A 224 15.29 27.12 -21.34
C VAL A 224 16.31 26.45 -22.25
N VAL A 225 16.74 25.25 -21.85
CA VAL A 225 17.81 24.52 -22.51
C VAL A 225 17.30 23.23 -23.13
N LEU A 226 18.09 22.71 -24.08
CA LEU A 226 17.96 21.35 -24.60
C LEU A 226 19.03 20.48 -23.96
N TYR A 227 18.67 19.30 -23.48
CA TYR A 227 19.60 18.36 -22.89
C TYR A 227 19.27 16.92 -23.26
N ASP A 228 20.30 16.06 -23.21
CA ASP A 228 20.18 14.62 -23.31
C ASP A 228 20.42 14.03 -21.93
N TRP A 229 19.66 12.99 -21.56
CA TRP A 229 19.95 12.24 -20.34
C TRP A 229 21.24 11.46 -20.51
N ILE A 230 22.03 11.34 -19.44
CA ILE A 230 23.23 10.50 -19.46
C ILE A 230 22.85 9.05 -19.81
N GLU A 231 21.72 8.55 -19.30
CA GLU A 231 21.23 7.21 -19.63
C GLU A 231 20.68 7.05 -21.06
N SER A 232 20.50 8.16 -21.80
CA SER A 232 20.08 8.14 -23.21
C SER A 232 21.24 8.17 -24.20
N GLU A 233 22.45 7.86 -23.76
CA GLU A 233 23.61 7.76 -24.64
C GLU A 233 23.30 6.87 -25.87
N ASN A 234 23.52 7.40 -27.07
CA ASN A 234 23.19 6.79 -28.37
C ASN A 234 21.69 6.64 -28.70
N ARG A 235 20.79 7.31 -27.97
CA ARG A 235 19.36 7.37 -28.31
C ARG A 235 19.02 8.76 -28.84
N PRO A 236 18.34 8.88 -29.99
CA PRO A 236 17.95 10.17 -30.52
C PRO A 236 16.80 10.78 -29.71
N GLY A 237 16.93 12.06 -29.36
CA GLY A 237 15.86 12.87 -28.78
C GLY A 237 16.34 13.72 -27.61
N GLN A 238 16.41 15.04 -27.83
CA GLN A 238 16.68 16.00 -26.76
C GLN A 238 15.39 16.34 -26.02
N GLU A 239 15.50 16.49 -24.71
CA GLU A 239 14.45 17.05 -23.89
C GLU A 239 14.64 18.56 -23.77
N VAL A 240 13.51 19.27 -23.63
CA VAL A 240 13.47 20.70 -23.36
C VAL A 240 13.10 20.92 -21.90
N GLY A 241 13.83 21.79 -21.21
CA GLY A 241 13.55 22.07 -19.81
C GLY A 241 14.44 23.14 -19.19
N LEU A 242 14.44 23.15 -17.86
CA LEU A 242 15.29 23.99 -17.02
C LEU A 242 16.26 23.12 -16.21
N ILE A 243 17.41 23.69 -15.87
CA ILE A 243 18.34 23.07 -14.93
C ILE A 243 17.96 23.48 -13.50
N ALA A 244 17.79 22.50 -12.62
CA ALA A 244 17.32 22.75 -11.26
C ALA A 244 18.33 23.57 -10.43
N GLN A 245 19.62 23.43 -10.69
CA GLN A 245 20.71 24.17 -10.05
C GLN A 245 20.66 25.68 -10.38
N ASP A 246 20.29 26.04 -11.61
CA ASP A 246 20.12 27.45 -11.99
C ASP A 246 18.99 28.11 -11.20
N LEU A 247 17.90 27.37 -10.92
CA LEU A 247 16.82 27.83 -10.06
C LEU A 247 17.29 28.04 -8.61
N VAL A 248 18.18 27.18 -8.10
CA VAL A 248 18.79 27.36 -6.77
C VAL A 248 19.61 28.65 -6.76
N SER A 249 20.49 28.84 -7.74
CA SER A 249 21.35 30.03 -7.89
C SER A 249 20.53 31.32 -8.04
N ALA A 250 19.40 31.26 -8.74
CA ALA A 250 18.44 32.37 -8.87
C ALA A 250 17.61 32.62 -7.59
N HIS A 251 17.85 31.88 -6.51
CA HIS A 251 17.12 31.94 -5.24
C HIS A 251 15.61 31.61 -5.41
N LEU A 252 15.29 30.68 -6.30
CA LEU A 252 13.95 30.20 -6.63
C LEU A 252 13.71 28.79 -6.07
N THR A 253 14.08 28.58 -4.81
CA THR A 253 13.98 27.28 -4.14
C THR A 253 12.54 26.79 -3.94
N ASP A 254 11.53 27.63 -4.18
CA ASP A 254 10.12 27.23 -4.21
C ASP A 254 9.69 26.55 -5.51
N LEU A 255 10.52 26.58 -6.57
CA LEU A 255 10.29 25.92 -7.85
C LEU A 255 11.04 24.58 -7.97
N ILE A 256 11.71 24.15 -6.91
CA ILE A 256 12.42 22.88 -6.88
C ILE A 256 11.82 21.95 -5.82
N SER A 257 11.96 20.66 -6.05
CA SER A 257 11.70 19.61 -5.09
C SER A 257 12.90 18.68 -5.01
N VAL A 258 12.98 17.90 -3.95
CA VAL A 258 14.15 17.08 -3.64
C VAL A 258 13.74 15.63 -3.47
N PHE A 259 14.51 14.73 -4.07
CA PHE A 259 14.33 13.30 -3.97
C PHE A 259 15.62 12.61 -3.55
N TYR A 260 15.52 11.62 -2.66
CA TYR A 260 16.67 10.82 -2.26
C TYR A 260 17.01 9.82 -3.36
N ARG A 261 18.25 9.80 -3.81
CA ARG A 261 18.73 8.85 -4.82
C ARG A 261 20.13 8.40 -4.45
N ASP A 262 20.32 7.11 -4.16
CA ASP A 262 21.55 6.60 -3.53
C ASP A 262 22.79 6.64 -4.45
N ASP A 263 22.59 6.77 -5.76
CA ASP A 263 23.62 6.78 -6.80
C ASP A 263 24.20 8.17 -7.10
N ILE A 264 23.58 9.26 -6.63
CA ILE A 264 24.09 10.61 -6.84
C ILE A 264 25.25 10.90 -5.88
N GLN A 265 26.38 11.34 -6.43
CA GLN A 265 27.57 11.75 -5.68
C GLN A 265 27.69 13.28 -5.64
N GLU A 266 28.47 13.78 -4.68
CA GLU A 266 28.90 15.18 -4.66
C GLU A 266 29.82 15.48 -5.85
N GLY A 267 29.69 16.69 -6.39
CA GLY A 267 30.57 17.23 -7.44
C GLY A 267 31.43 18.38 -6.91
N GLU A 268 32.31 18.91 -7.77
CA GLU A 268 33.13 20.09 -7.44
C GLU A 268 32.32 21.40 -7.41
N ASP A 269 31.16 21.43 -8.07
CA ASP A 269 30.24 22.57 -8.04
C ASP A 269 29.39 22.52 -6.76
N PRO A 270 29.43 23.56 -5.91
CA PRO A 270 28.58 23.66 -4.71
C PRO A 270 27.08 23.52 -4.99
N SER A 271 26.62 23.77 -6.22
CA SER A 271 25.21 23.57 -6.62
C SER A 271 24.81 22.09 -6.72
N LEU A 272 25.78 21.17 -6.72
CA LEU A 272 25.61 19.71 -6.79
C LEU A 272 25.66 19.04 -5.40
N GLU A 273 25.75 19.81 -4.33
CA GLU A 273 25.71 19.30 -2.96
C GLU A 273 24.27 19.29 -2.39
N PRO A 274 23.94 18.37 -1.47
CA PRO A 274 24.76 17.28 -0.93
C PRO A 274 24.60 15.96 -1.70
N ALA A 275 25.47 14.99 -1.44
CA ALA A 275 25.39 13.67 -2.05
C ALA A 275 24.02 13.02 -1.80
N LYS A 276 23.68 12.08 -2.67
CA LYS A 276 22.45 11.29 -2.64
C LYS A 276 21.16 12.10 -2.79
N THR A 277 21.27 13.29 -3.37
CA THR A 277 20.19 14.26 -3.47
C THR A 277 19.96 14.63 -4.93
N GLN A 278 18.78 14.30 -5.45
CA GLN A 278 18.34 14.74 -6.77
C GLN A 278 17.45 15.97 -6.62
N LEU A 279 17.79 17.05 -7.33
CA LEU A 279 16.92 18.21 -7.50
C LEU A 279 15.98 17.98 -8.68
N ASN A 280 14.69 18.30 -8.51
CA ASN A 280 13.67 18.20 -9.55
C ASN A 280 12.95 19.54 -9.69
N VAL A 281 12.56 19.90 -10.91
CA VAL A 281 11.81 21.15 -11.18
C VAL A 281 10.31 20.92 -11.00
N ASP A 282 9.66 21.77 -10.21
CA ASP A 282 8.20 21.83 -10.10
C ASP A 282 7.62 22.72 -11.20
N TYR A 283 7.54 22.17 -12.41
CA TYR A 283 6.98 22.85 -13.58
C TYR A 283 5.55 23.35 -13.38
N SER A 284 4.77 22.73 -12.48
CA SER A 284 3.39 23.15 -12.23
C SER A 284 3.31 24.53 -11.57
N ARG A 285 4.29 24.87 -10.72
CA ARG A 285 4.35 26.19 -10.06
C ARG A 285 4.82 27.30 -11.00
N ILE A 286 5.62 26.96 -12.01
CA ILE A 286 6.10 27.91 -13.02
C ILE A 286 4.93 28.57 -13.76
N ALA A 287 3.80 27.87 -13.92
CA ALA A 287 2.59 28.45 -14.50
C ALA A 287 2.09 29.70 -13.76
N ALA A 288 2.22 29.76 -12.43
CA ALA A 288 1.86 30.94 -11.65
C ALA A 288 2.85 32.11 -11.85
N TYR A 289 4.14 31.80 -12.01
CA TYR A 289 5.17 32.80 -12.38
C TYR A 289 4.87 33.38 -13.76
N ASN A 290 4.59 32.52 -14.74
CA ASN A 290 4.18 32.90 -16.09
C ASN A 290 2.96 33.82 -16.07
N MET A 291 1.91 33.48 -15.31
CA MET A 291 0.73 34.32 -15.20
C MET A 291 1.06 35.73 -14.69
N LYS A 292 1.89 35.86 -13.65
CA LYS A 292 2.26 37.17 -13.08
C LYS A 292 3.13 37.99 -14.04
N MET A 293 4.05 37.34 -14.75
CA MET A 293 4.87 38.01 -15.75
C MET A 293 4.04 38.48 -16.94
N ILE A 294 3.10 37.65 -17.41
CA ILE A 294 2.17 38.03 -18.49
C ILE A 294 1.32 39.24 -18.08
N GLN A 295 0.78 39.26 -16.86
CA GLN A 295 0.06 40.44 -16.34
C GLN A 295 0.93 41.70 -16.42
N HIS A 296 2.18 41.62 -15.96
CA HIS A 296 3.10 42.75 -16.04
C HIS A 296 3.40 43.19 -17.48
N LEU A 297 3.57 42.25 -18.41
CA LEU A 297 3.80 42.56 -19.82
C LEU A 297 2.58 43.23 -20.46
N LEU A 298 1.37 42.78 -20.15
CA LEU A 298 0.14 43.40 -20.62
C LEU A 298 0.02 44.85 -20.14
N ASP A 299 0.22 45.09 -18.83
CA ASP A 299 0.23 46.44 -18.26
C ASP A 299 1.26 47.34 -18.97
N ARG A 300 2.45 46.78 -19.25
CA ARG A 300 3.53 47.53 -19.90
C ARG A 300 3.22 47.85 -21.36
N ILE A 301 2.54 46.96 -22.07
CA ILE A 301 2.10 47.18 -23.44
C ILE A 301 1.09 48.34 -23.47
N GLU A 302 0.08 48.31 -22.60
CA GLU A 302 -0.93 49.39 -22.52
C GLU A 302 -0.28 50.75 -22.22
N GLU A 303 0.69 50.80 -21.29
CA GLU A 303 1.45 52.01 -21.00
C GLU A 303 2.24 52.53 -22.22
N LEU A 304 2.83 51.61 -23.00
CA LEU A 304 3.62 51.97 -24.19
C LEU A 304 2.71 52.45 -25.31
N GLU A 305 1.58 51.79 -25.53
CA GLU A 305 0.57 52.20 -26.51
C GLU A 305 0.02 53.59 -26.19
N ALA A 306 -0.32 53.86 -24.93
CA ALA A 306 -0.76 55.19 -24.50
C ALA A 306 0.31 56.28 -24.74
N LYS A 307 1.59 55.97 -24.50
CA LYS A 307 2.70 56.90 -24.79
C LYS A 307 2.84 57.15 -26.28
N VAL A 308 2.77 56.11 -27.11
CA VAL A 308 2.83 56.24 -28.57
C VAL A 308 1.65 57.08 -29.07
N SER A 309 0.42 56.85 -28.58
CA SER A 309 -0.75 57.66 -28.94
C SER A 309 -0.62 59.12 -28.52
N SER A 310 0.10 59.43 -27.45
CA SER A 310 0.34 60.81 -27.02
C SER A 310 1.39 61.56 -27.85
N LEU A 311 2.16 60.84 -28.67
CA LEU A 311 3.22 61.40 -29.53
C LEU A 311 2.76 61.66 -30.98
N ILE A 312 1.56 61.22 -31.34
CA ILE A 312 0.92 61.37 -32.66
C ILE A 312 -0.19 62.42 -32.54
#